data_AF-A0A7X9ZSW8-F1
#
_entry.id   AF-A0A7X9ZSW8-F1
#
_cell.length_a   1.000
_cell.length_b   1.000
_cell.length_c   1.000
_cell.angle_alpha   90.00
_cell.angle_beta   90.00
_cell.angle_gamma   90.00
#
_symmetry.space_group_name_H-M   'P 1'
#
loop_
_entity.id
_entity.type
_entity.pdbx_description
1 polymer ?
#
loop_
_entity_poly.entity_id
_entity_poly.type
_entity_poly.pdbx_seq_one_letter_code
_entity_poly.pdbx_strand_id
1 'polypeptide(L)'
;MNIDLDGLLSRLRTDAVHPGLSGLEEAVFRRIAARPQVSTAQQLTLGMVAAFGAVLLGVASNGLATPAEASVTLSPFGPSNPLAPSTLLVGSR
;
A
#
# COMPACT_ATOMS: atom_id res chain seq x y z
N MET A 1 33.79 -4.50 -17.64
CA MET A 1 33.50 -3.95 -18.99
C MET A 1 33.06 -2.52 -18.77
N ASN A 2 33.95 -1.54 -18.99
CA ASN A 2 33.65 -0.12 -18.81
C ASN A 2 33.07 0.40 -20.12
N ILE A 3 31.81 0.81 -20.13
CA ILE A 3 31.15 1.31 -21.33
C ILE A 3 31.53 2.78 -21.48
N ASP A 4 32.19 3.11 -22.59
CA ASP A 4 32.50 4.50 -22.96
C ASP A 4 31.22 5.23 -23.41
N LEU A 5 30.50 5.76 -22.42
CA LEU A 5 29.24 6.47 -22.62
C LEU A 5 29.44 7.75 -23.44
N ASP A 6 30.54 8.46 -23.22
CA ASP A 6 30.81 9.71 -23.92
C ASP A 6 31.03 9.46 -25.42
N GLY A 7 31.76 8.40 -25.77
CA GLY A 7 31.91 7.95 -27.15
C GLY A 7 30.58 7.57 -27.81
N LEU A 8 29.71 6.87 -27.09
CA LEU A 8 28.39 6.48 -27.59
C LEU A 8 27.46 7.68 -27.76
N LEU A 9 27.47 8.63 -26.82
CA LEU A 9 26.67 9.86 -26.90
C LEU A 9 27.15 10.78 -28.02
N SER A 10 28.47 10.90 -28.19
CA SER A 10 29.05 11.67 -29.31
C SER A 10 28.64 11.09 -30.66
N ARG A 11 28.62 9.75 -30.77
CA ARG A 11 28.16 9.05 -31.98
C ARG A 11 26.66 9.28 -32.23
N LEU A 12 25.83 9.15 -31.20
CA LEU A 12 24.39 9.38 -31.29
C LEU A 12 24.06 10.82 -31.72
N ARG A 13 24.85 11.81 -31.28
CA ARG A 13 24.71 13.21 -31.69
C ARG A 13 24.93 13.41 -33.19
N THR A 14 25.84 12.65 -33.78
CA THR A 14 26.19 12.76 -35.20
C THR A 14 25.32 11.90 -36.12
N ASP A 15 24.60 10.92 -35.58
CA ASP A 15 23.73 10.07 -36.39
C ASP A 15 22.52 10.87 -36.92
N ALA A 16 22.13 10.56 -38.16
CA ALA A 16 20.96 11.16 -38.76
C ALA A 16 19.70 10.75 -37.98
N VAL A 17 18.79 11.72 -37.78
CA VAL A 17 17.51 11.50 -37.11
C VAL A 17 16.74 10.39 -37.84
N HIS A 18 16.40 9.33 -37.11
CA HIS A 18 15.72 8.19 -37.69
C HIS A 18 14.34 8.59 -38.23
N PRO A 19 13.95 8.20 -39.46
CA PRO A 19 12.66 8.59 -40.06
C PRO A 19 11.45 8.13 -39.23
N GLY A 20 11.58 7.07 -38.43
CA GLY A 20 10.53 6.64 -37.48
C GLY A 20 10.25 7.61 -36.33
N LEU A 21 11.10 8.62 -36.12
CA LEU A 21 10.85 9.71 -35.18
C LEU A 21 9.96 10.81 -35.78
N SER A 22 9.79 10.82 -37.12
CA SER A 22 8.86 11.75 -37.77
C SER A 22 7.43 11.44 -37.35
N GLY A 23 6.73 12.44 -36.82
CA GLY A 23 5.34 12.28 -36.35
C GLY A 23 5.18 11.47 -35.06
N LEU A 24 6.27 11.14 -34.34
CA LEU A 24 6.20 10.44 -33.06
C LEU A 24 5.39 11.24 -32.02
N GLU A 25 5.56 12.56 -32.00
CA GLU A 25 4.81 13.47 -31.12
C GLU A 25 3.29 13.35 -31.34
N GLU A 26 2.85 13.45 -32.59
CA GLU A 26 1.45 13.28 -32.99
C GLU A 26 0.92 11.87 -32.65
N ALA A 27 1.73 10.83 -32.86
CA ALA A 27 1.37 9.46 -32.48
C ALA A 27 1.22 9.30 -30.95
N VAL A 28 2.09 9.94 -30.16
CA VAL A 28 2.03 9.95 -28.69
C VAL A 28 0.79 10.69 -28.22
N PHE A 29 0.52 11.89 -28.71
CA PHE A 29 -0.67 12.65 -28.33
C PHE A 29 -1.95 11.93 -28.70
N ARG A 30 -2.01 11.35 -29.90
CA ARG A 30 -3.13 10.50 -30.32
C ARG A 30 -3.31 9.30 -29.39
N ARG A 31 -2.22 8.66 -28.96
CA ARG A 31 -2.27 7.53 -28.02
C ARG A 31 -2.72 7.95 -26.63
N ILE A 32 -2.29 9.12 -26.15
CA ILE A 32 -2.73 9.68 -24.86
C ILE A 32 -4.21 10.04 -24.93
N ALA A 33 -4.66 10.70 -26.01
CA ALA A 33 -6.06 11.05 -26.24
C ALA A 33 -6.97 9.83 -26.38
N ALA A 34 -6.47 8.77 -27.03
CA ALA A 34 -7.16 7.49 -27.16
C ALA A 34 -7.13 6.65 -25.86
N ARG A 35 -6.36 7.06 -24.84
CA ARG A 35 -6.33 6.37 -23.56
C ARG A 35 -7.69 6.59 -22.90
N PRO A 36 -8.45 5.53 -22.57
CA PRO A 36 -9.75 5.70 -21.95
C PRO A 36 -9.58 6.47 -20.65
N GLN A 37 -10.06 7.71 -20.60
CA GLN A 37 -10.23 8.38 -19.34
C GLN A 37 -11.31 7.60 -18.61
N VAL A 38 -10.96 7.00 -17.48
CA VAL A 38 -11.96 6.36 -16.61
C VAL A 38 -12.92 7.48 -16.26
N SER A 39 -14.14 7.42 -16.81
CA SER A 39 -15.15 8.46 -16.62
C SER A 39 -15.28 8.72 -15.12
N THR A 40 -15.37 9.99 -14.72
CA THR A 40 -15.63 10.39 -13.33
C THR A 40 -16.82 9.63 -12.74
N ALA A 41 -17.83 9.32 -13.58
CA ALA A 41 -18.97 8.49 -13.20
C ALA A 41 -18.56 7.04 -12.86
N GLN A 42 -17.62 6.45 -13.59
CA GLN A 42 -17.12 5.10 -13.34
C GLN A 42 -16.23 5.04 -12.10
N GLN A 43 -15.41 6.08 -11.86
CA GLN A 43 -14.64 6.23 -10.62
C GLN A 43 -15.57 6.38 -9.41
N LEU A 44 -16.62 7.20 -9.53
CA LEU A 44 -17.62 7.40 -8.48
C LEU A 44 -18.38 6.10 -8.19
N THR A 45 -18.77 5.36 -9.24
CA THR A 45 -19.48 4.08 -9.09
C THR A 45 -18.61 3.05 -8.37
N LEU A 46 -17.33 2.94 -8.73
CA LEU A 46 -16.39 2.04 -8.06
C LEU A 46 -16.18 2.44 -6.59
N GLY A 47 -16.05 3.74 -6.30
CA GLY A 47 -15.95 4.27 -4.94
C GLY A 47 -17.19 3.99 -4.11
N MET A 48 -18.39 4.16 -4.68
CA MET A 48 -19.65 3.85 -4.02
C MET A 48 -19.77 2.35 -3.71
N VAL A 49 -19.47 1.48 -4.67
CA VAL A 49 -19.50 0.02 -4.46
C VAL A 49 -18.52 -0.40 -3.36
N ALA A 50 -17.31 0.17 -3.34
CA ALA A 50 -16.33 -0.09 -2.28
C ALA A 50 -16.81 0.37 -0.90
N ALA A 51 -17.38 1.58 -0.81
CA ALA A 51 -17.91 2.12 0.44
C ALA A 51 -19.07 1.28 0.98
N PHE A 52 -20.04 0.94 0.12
CA PHE A 52 -21.16 0.06 0.49
C PHE A 52 -20.67 -1.34 0.92
N GLY A 53 -19.72 -1.91 0.19
CA GLY A 53 -19.13 -3.21 0.53
C GLY A 53 -18.45 -3.18 1.91
N ALA A 54 -17.68 -2.13 2.22
CA ALA A 54 -17.03 -1.98 3.52
C ALA A 54 -18.02 -1.85 4.67
N VAL A 55 -19.12 -1.09 4.49
CA VAL A 55 -20.18 -0.96 5.48
C VAL A 55 -20.86 -2.30 5.73
N LEU A 56 -21.25 -3.02 4.67
CA LEU A 56 -21.88 -4.33 4.80
C LEU A 56 -20.96 -5.35 5.47
N LEU A 57 -19.67 -5.35 5.11
CA LEU A 57 -18.66 -6.21 5.72
C LEU A 57 -18.48 -5.90 7.21
N GLY A 58 -18.45 -4.61 7.58
CA GLY A 58 -18.36 -4.18 8.98
C GLY A 58 -19.58 -4.60 9.81
N VAL A 59 -20.79 -4.46 9.25
CA VAL A 59 -22.03 -4.90 9.92
C VAL A 59 -22.06 -6.43 10.07
N ALA A 60 -21.74 -7.17 9.00
CA ALA A 60 -21.72 -8.63 9.05
C ALA A 60 -20.64 -9.18 10.01
N SER A 61 -19.47 -8.54 10.08
CA SER A 61 -18.38 -8.94 10.97
C SER A 61 -18.73 -8.79 12.45
N ASN A 62 -19.61 -7.85 12.82
CA ASN A 62 -20.03 -7.68 14.22
C ASN A 62 -20.99 -8.79 14.70
N GLY A 63 -21.69 -9.47 13.78
CA GLY A 63 -22.57 -10.61 14.12
C GLY A 63 -21.83 -11.92 14.36
N LEU A 64 -20.62 -12.08 13.80
CA LEU A 64 -19.76 -13.25 13.99
C LEU A 64 -18.68 -13.07 15.07
N ALA A 65 -18.68 -11.94 15.78
CA ALA A 65 -17.80 -11.76 16.92
C ALA A 65 -18.22 -12.74 18.03
N THR A 66 -17.59 -13.92 18.06
CA THR A 66 -17.55 -14.75 19.27
C THR A 66 -17.09 -13.87 20.41
N PRO A 67 -17.74 -13.92 21.59
CA PRO A 67 -17.29 -13.14 22.74
C PRO A 67 -15.80 -13.43 22.93
N ALA A 68 -14.97 -12.39 22.82
CA ALA A 68 -13.59 -12.51 23.21
C ALA A 68 -13.63 -12.88 24.69
N GLU A 69 -13.28 -14.14 25.00
CA GLU A 69 -12.99 -14.58 26.35
C GLU A 69 -12.11 -13.50 26.95
N ALA A 70 -12.65 -12.78 27.94
CA ALA A 70 -11.96 -11.68 28.56
C ALA A 70 -10.61 -12.23 29.01
N SER A 71 -9.54 -11.82 28.32
CA SER A 71 -8.17 -12.14 28.69
C SER A 71 -8.10 -11.89 30.18
N VAL A 72 -8.01 -12.95 30.98
CA VAL A 72 -7.92 -12.84 32.44
C VAL A 72 -6.81 -11.84 32.66
N THR A 73 -7.15 -10.66 33.14
CA THR A 73 -6.18 -9.68 33.57
C THR A 73 -5.43 -10.37 34.68
N LEU A 74 -4.32 -11.01 34.33
CA LEU A 74 -3.28 -11.46 35.25
C LEU A 74 -2.64 -10.18 35.75
N SER A 75 -3.41 -9.44 36.58
CA SER A 75 -2.89 -8.37 37.38
C SER A 75 -1.75 -9.00 38.16
N PRO A 76 -0.50 -8.53 38.00
CA PRO A 76 0.64 -9.09 38.71
C PRO A 76 0.50 -8.96 40.24
N PHE A 77 -0.51 -8.22 40.70
CA PHE A 77 -0.88 -8.03 42.11
C PHE A 77 -2.29 -8.56 42.46
N GLY A 78 -2.85 -9.45 41.65
CA GLY A 78 -4.15 -10.07 41.93
C GLY A 78 -4.11 -10.97 43.18
N PRO A 79 -5.25 -11.16 43.86
CA PRO A 79 -5.36 -11.93 45.12
C PRO A 79 -4.98 -13.43 44.98
N SER A 80 -4.81 -13.91 43.76
CA SER A 80 -4.34 -15.26 43.41
C SER A 80 -2.82 -15.37 43.20
N ASN A 81 -2.05 -14.29 43.37
CA ASN A 81 -0.59 -14.32 43.22
C ASN A 81 0.07 -14.84 44.52
N PRO A 82 0.72 -16.03 44.53
CA PRO A 82 1.27 -16.66 45.73
C PRO A 82 2.60 -16.05 46.20
N LEU A 83 3.01 -14.91 45.63
CA LEU A 83 4.28 -14.26 45.94
C LEU A 83 4.06 -13.18 47.01
N ALA A 84 4.59 -13.40 48.21
CA ALA A 84 4.60 -12.38 49.26
C ALA A 84 5.36 -11.14 48.77
N PRO A 85 4.87 -9.91 49.01
CA PRO A 85 5.45 -8.66 48.50
C PRO A 85 6.91 -8.40 48.94
N SER A 86 7.41 -9.14 49.94
CA SER A 86 8.82 -9.11 50.36
C SER A 86 9.78 -9.77 49.36
N THR A 87 9.30 -10.62 48.45
CA THR A 87 10.15 -11.23 47.41
C THR A 87 10.65 -10.22 46.36
N LEU A 88 9.97 -9.08 46.20
CA LEU A 88 10.40 -7.99 45.31
C LEU A 88 11.59 -7.18 45.87
N LEU A 89 11.82 -7.20 47.19
CA LEU A 89 12.94 -6.49 47.83
C LEU A 89 14.28 -7.25 47.76
N VAL A 90 14.24 -8.56 47.45
CA VAL A 90 15.42 -9.42 47.34
C VAL A 90 16.07 -9.36 45.95
N GLY A 91 15.36 -8.90 44.92
CA GLY A 91 15.83 -8.89 43.53
C GLY A 91 16.57 -7.62 43.06
N SER A 92 16.71 -6.61 43.91
CA SER A 92 17.28 -5.29 43.51
C SER A 92 18.75 -5.10 43.92
N ARG A 93 19.57 -6.16 43.86
CA ARG A 93 21.03 -6.02 43.88
C ARG A 93 21.63 -6.48 42.57
#